data_AF-A0A6A6WZS6-F1
#
_entry.id   AF-A0A6A6WZS6-F1
#
_cell.length_a   1.000
_cell.length_b   1.000
_cell.length_c   1.000
_cell.angle_alpha   90.00
_cell.angle_beta   90.00
_cell.angle_gamma   90.00
#
_symmetry.space_group_name_H-M   'P 1'
#
loop_
_entity.id
_entity.type
_entity.pdbx_description
1 polymer ?
#
loop_
_entity_poly.entity_id
_entity_poly.type
_entity_poly.pdbx_seq_one_letter_code
_entity_poly.pdbx_strand_id
1 'polypeptide(L)'
;MVMTLLKTIMLILLTVIDEILIKARELNAFQQPSDRDYRSVRAWFFNEKPLANMGEESYIKQREDIISLRHGREWTLFHCLVENLLRKTPQAISSIFTTLSQRSKTANKFIYYFSTTKVEVLVSYITGVIMFFLLVFPIILLCRLRQTQRLADGNPMLDALGVFVFFTLLFITILTCLMNINRHELFAALAVYCAVLATFVGSTNNV
;
A
#
# COMPACT_ATOMS: atom_id res chain seq x y z
N MET A 1 -50.90 -26.38 -24.44
CA MET A 1 -49.86 -25.70 -25.25
C MET A 1 -49.44 -24.36 -24.65
N VAL A 2 -50.38 -23.45 -24.35
CA VAL A 2 -50.08 -22.15 -23.72
C VAL A 2 -49.44 -22.28 -22.33
N MET A 3 -49.93 -23.18 -21.49
CA MET A 3 -49.41 -23.38 -20.12
C MET A 3 -48.00 -23.99 -20.08
N THR A 4 -47.65 -24.79 -21.08
CA THR A 4 -46.29 -25.32 -21.25
C THR A 4 -45.33 -24.22 -21.69
N LEU A 5 -45.73 -23.38 -22.64
CA LEU A 5 -44.97 -22.23 -23.12
C LEU A 5 -44.70 -21.21 -22.00
N LEU A 6 -45.70 -20.93 -21.17
CA LEU A 6 -45.57 -20.03 -20.02
C LEU A 6 -44.56 -20.55 -18.99
N LYS A 7 -44.58 -21.86 -18.70
CA LYS A 7 -43.59 -22.51 -17.82
C LYS A 7 -42.18 -22.41 -18.39
N THR A 8 -42.00 -22.61 -19.69
CA THR A 8 -40.69 -22.51 -20.34
C THR A 8 -40.14 -21.09 -20.26
N ILE A 9 -40.96 -20.08 -20.54
CA ILE A 9 -40.56 -18.66 -20.44
C ILE A 9 -40.18 -18.30 -19.00
N MET A 10 -40.99 -18.73 -18.02
CA MET A 10 -40.72 -18.47 -16.60
C MET A 10 -39.40 -19.12 -16.15
N LEU A 11 -39.11 -20.33 -16.61
CA LEU A 11 -37.86 -21.03 -16.30
C LEU A 11 -36.65 -20.28 -16.87
N ILE A 12 -36.73 -19.86 -18.14
CA ILE A 12 -35.64 -19.12 -18.81
C ILE A 12 -35.39 -17.78 -18.09
N LEU A 13 -36.46 -17.05 -17.75
CA LEU A 13 -36.33 -15.79 -17.04
C LEU A 13 -35.67 -15.97 -15.67
N LEU A 14 -36.05 -17.02 -14.94
CA LEU A 14 -35.47 -17.32 -13.63
C LEU A 14 -33.97 -17.61 -13.73
N THR A 15 -33.55 -18.39 -14.75
CA THR A 15 -32.14 -18.71 -14.96
C THR A 15 -31.31 -17.47 -15.32
N VAL A 16 -31.86 -16.57 -16.15
CA VAL A 16 -31.17 -15.33 -16.53
C VAL A 16 -31.03 -14.38 -15.35
N ILE A 17 -32.07 -14.26 -14.52
CA ILE A 17 -32.02 -13.42 -13.31
C ILE A 17 -30.96 -13.95 -12.33
N ASP A 18 -30.90 -15.26 -12.13
CA ASP A 18 -29.91 -15.87 -11.23
C ASP A 18 -28.48 -15.63 -11.72
N GLU A 19 -28.24 -15.80 -13.02
CA GLU A 19 -26.93 -15.53 -13.62
C GLU A 19 -26.52 -14.05 -13.47
N ILE A 20 -27.44 -13.12 -13.75
CA ILE A 20 -27.19 -11.68 -13.58
C ILE A 20 -26.91 -11.35 -12.11
N LEU A 21 -27.63 -11.97 -11.17
CA LEU A 21 -27.44 -11.73 -9.74
C LEU A 21 -26.07 -12.22 -9.25
N ILE A 22 -25.63 -13.40 -9.71
CA ILE A 22 -24.29 -13.93 -9.41
C ILE A 22 -23.23 -13.00 -9.99
N LYS A 23 -23.39 -12.55 -11.24
CA LYS A 23 -22.45 -11.63 -11.88
C LYS A 23 -22.41 -10.27 -11.20
N ALA A 24 -23.55 -9.74 -10.75
CA ALA A 24 -23.61 -8.50 -9.98
C ALA A 24 -22.89 -8.63 -8.63
N ARG A 25 -23.01 -9.79 -7.97
CA ARG A 25 -22.26 -10.09 -6.74
C ARG A 25 -20.75 -10.18 -7.00
N GLU A 26 -20.33 -10.84 -8.08
CA GLU A 26 -18.92 -10.89 -8.50
C GLU A 26 -18.40 -9.49 -8.82
N LEU A 27 -19.20 -8.65 -9.47
CA LEU A 27 -18.82 -7.27 -9.78
C LEU A 27 -18.66 -6.42 -8.51
N ASN A 28 -19.58 -6.56 -7.56
CA ASN A 28 -19.48 -5.90 -6.25
C ASN A 28 -18.34 -6.44 -5.37
N ALA A 29 -17.83 -7.63 -5.67
CA ALA A 29 -16.65 -8.16 -4.99
C ALA A 29 -15.34 -7.55 -5.53
N PHE A 30 -15.36 -6.87 -6.69
CA PHE A 30 -14.20 -6.11 -7.13
C PHE A 30 -13.92 -4.94 -6.19
N GLN A 31 -12.65 -4.60 -6.07
CA GLN A 31 -12.25 -3.49 -5.22
C GLN A 31 -12.65 -2.15 -5.83
N GLN A 32 -13.10 -1.24 -4.98
CA GLN A 32 -13.29 0.14 -5.35
C GLN A 32 -11.94 0.80 -5.73
N PRO A 33 -11.96 1.78 -6.63
CA PRO A 33 -10.76 2.53 -6.99
C PRO A 33 -10.22 3.30 -5.77
N SER A 34 -8.89 3.43 -5.74
CA SER A 34 -8.22 4.34 -4.80
C SER A 34 -8.71 5.79 -5.06
N ASP A 35 -8.76 6.61 -4.00
CA ASP A 35 -9.12 8.04 -4.10
C ASP A 35 -8.31 8.77 -5.15
N ARG A 36 -7.04 8.37 -5.34
CA ARG A 36 -6.15 8.94 -6.35
C ARG A 36 -6.62 8.61 -7.77
N ASP A 37 -6.85 7.33 -8.05
CA ASP A 37 -7.23 6.88 -9.39
C ASP A 37 -8.59 7.46 -9.76
N TYR A 38 -9.51 7.50 -8.80
CA TYR A 38 -10.78 8.20 -8.92
C TYR A 38 -10.61 9.68 -9.28
N ARG A 39 -9.77 10.42 -8.54
CA ARG A 39 -9.48 11.84 -8.84
C ARG A 39 -8.81 12.03 -10.19
N SER A 40 -7.91 11.13 -10.59
CA SER A 40 -7.21 11.19 -11.88
C SER A 40 -8.21 11.03 -13.03
N VAL A 41 -9.08 10.02 -12.96
CA VAL A 41 -10.12 9.80 -13.96
C VAL A 41 -11.10 10.97 -13.97
N ARG A 42 -11.54 11.45 -12.80
CA ARG A 42 -12.45 12.60 -12.69
C ARG A 42 -11.85 13.89 -13.28
N ALA A 43 -10.58 14.14 -13.03
CA ALA A 43 -9.87 15.29 -13.61
C ALA A 43 -9.73 15.16 -15.14
N TRP A 44 -9.49 13.95 -15.63
CA TRP A 44 -9.48 13.68 -17.07
C TRP A 44 -10.85 13.89 -17.71
N PHE A 45 -11.93 13.36 -17.11
CA PHE A 45 -13.30 13.60 -17.57
C PHE A 45 -13.65 15.10 -17.62
N PHE A 46 -13.23 15.86 -16.61
CA PHE A 46 -13.46 17.31 -16.58
C PHE A 46 -12.71 18.06 -17.69
N ASN A 47 -11.48 17.64 -18.00
CA ASN A 47 -10.63 18.31 -18.98
C ASN A 47 -10.96 17.92 -20.42
N GLU A 48 -11.15 16.64 -20.68
CA GLU A 48 -11.35 16.10 -22.04
C GLU A 48 -12.82 16.09 -22.45
N LYS A 49 -13.76 16.05 -21.48
CA LYS A 49 -15.21 15.96 -21.69
C LYS A 49 -15.57 14.94 -22.78
N PRO A 50 -15.21 13.66 -22.57
CA PRO A 50 -15.34 12.63 -23.60
C PRO A 50 -16.80 12.32 -23.96
N LEU A 51 -17.76 12.72 -23.14
CA LEU A 51 -19.19 12.53 -23.37
C LEU A 51 -19.81 13.84 -23.86
N ALA A 52 -20.64 13.76 -24.91
CA ALA A 52 -21.30 14.94 -25.47
C ALA A 52 -22.35 15.56 -24.51
N ASN A 53 -22.92 14.75 -23.62
CA ASN A 53 -24.00 15.13 -22.72
C ASN A 53 -23.50 15.31 -21.28
N MET A 54 -23.57 16.54 -20.75
CA MET A 54 -23.23 16.85 -19.35
C MET A 54 -24.07 16.07 -18.32
N GLY A 55 -25.31 15.68 -18.68
CA GLY A 55 -26.17 14.90 -17.80
C GLY A 55 -25.66 13.47 -17.58
N GLU A 56 -25.09 12.87 -18.62
CA GLU A 56 -24.53 11.51 -18.57
C GLU A 56 -23.22 11.47 -17.78
N GLU A 57 -22.45 12.55 -17.74
CA GLU A 57 -21.21 12.62 -16.94
C GLU A 57 -21.45 12.55 -15.41
N SER A 58 -22.69 12.61 -14.94
CA SER A 58 -23.01 12.61 -13.51
C SER A 58 -22.67 11.29 -12.79
N TYR A 59 -22.63 10.15 -13.49
CA TYR A 59 -22.26 8.86 -12.88
C TYR A 59 -20.84 8.88 -12.31
N ILE A 60 -19.90 9.61 -12.95
CA ILE A 60 -18.51 9.66 -12.47
C ILE A 60 -18.38 10.36 -11.11
N LYS A 61 -19.42 11.07 -10.66
CA LYS A 61 -19.45 11.71 -9.34
C LYS A 61 -19.79 10.72 -8.23
N GLN A 62 -20.44 9.60 -8.56
CA GLN A 62 -20.73 8.52 -7.62
C GLN A 62 -19.52 7.60 -7.59
N ARG A 63 -18.81 7.59 -6.46
CA ARG A 63 -17.60 6.77 -6.31
C ARG A 63 -17.96 5.30 -6.20
N GLU A 64 -19.12 5.04 -5.62
CA GLU A 64 -19.69 3.74 -5.32
C GLU A 64 -19.98 2.93 -6.59
N ASP A 65 -20.27 3.62 -7.70
CA ASP A 65 -20.59 3.03 -8.99
C ASP A 65 -19.34 2.66 -9.82
N ILE A 66 -18.14 2.98 -9.33
CA ILE A 66 -16.89 2.76 -10.05
C ILE A 66 -16.16 1.59 -9.41
N ILE A 67 -15.80 0.62 -10.24
CA ILE A 67 -14.99 -0.53 -9.85
C ILE A 67 -13.60 -0.46 -10.49
N SER A 68 -12.58 -0.89 -9.75
CA SER A 68 -11.24 -1.10 -10.31
C SER A 68 -11.11 -2.55 -10.77
N LEU A 69 -10.90 -2.75 -12.07
CA LEU A 69 -10.59 -4.07 -12.63
C LEU A 69 -9.21 -4.59 -12.19
N ARG A 70 -8.35 -3.70 -11.67
CA ARG A 70 -7.05 -4.07 -11.13
C ARG A 70 -7.23 -4.52 -9.68
N HIS A 71 -6.78 -5.74 -9.38
CA HIS A 71 -6.72 -6.27 -8.02
C HIS A 71 -5.91 -5.34 -7.12
N GLY A 72 -6.40 -5.20 -5.90
CA GLY A 72 -6.00 -4.22 -4.92
C GLY A 72 -4.53 -3.97 -4.79
N ARG A 73 -4.16 -2.72 -5.08
CA ARG A 73 -2.89 -2.17 -4.65
C ARG A 73 -3.01 -1.85 -3.15
N GLU A 74 -2.92 -2.87 -2.29
CA GLU A 74 -3.06 -2.75 -0.82
C GLU A 74 -2.06 -1.76 -0.17
N TRP A 75 -1.06 -1.34 -0.93
CA TRP A 75 -0.04 -0.38 -0.59
C TRP A 75 -0.49 1.10 -0.75
N THR A 76 -1.80 1.40 -0.71
CA THR A 76 -2.36 2.72 -1.06
C THR A 76 -1.76 3.87 -0.25
N LEU A 77 -1.55 3.70 1.06
CA LEU A 77 -1.03 4.74 1.93
C LEU A 77 0.45 5.03 1.65
N PHE A 78 1.29 3.99 1.59
CA PHE A 78 2.72 4.17 1.31
C PHE A 78 2.97 4.64 -0.12
N HIS A 79 2.23 4.12 -1.11
CA HIS A 79 2.32 4.63 -2.48
C HIS A 79 1.89 6.09 -2.56
N CYS A 80 0.86 6.51 -1.83
CA CYS A 80 0.45 7.91 -1.78
C CYS A 80 1.57 8.79 -1.18
N LEU A 81 2.19 8.35 -0.09
CA LEU A 81 3.33 9.04 0.51
C LEU A 81 4.52 9.13 -0.45
N VAL A 82 4.94 8.00 -1.03
CA VAL A 82 6.07 7.94 -1.96
C VAL A 82 5.80 8.73 -3.22
N GLU A 83 4.57 8.72 -3.75
CA GLU A 83 4.22 9.54 -4.90
C GLU A 83 4.17 11.03 -4.54
N ASN A 84 3.71 11.41 -3.35
CA ASN A 84 3.77 12.80 -2.90
C ASN A 84 5.21 13.29 -2.77
N LEU A 85 6.11 12.43 -2.27
CA LEU A 85 7.55 12.64 -2.29
C LEU A 85 8.10 12.72 -3.73
N LEU A 86 7.60 11.87 -4.63
CA LEU A 86 8.01 11.83 -6.04
C LEU A 86 7.52 13.05 -6.84
N ARG A 87 6.37 13.63 -6.45
CA ARG A 87 5.83 14.88 -7.02
C ARG A 87 6.58 16.11 -6.54
N LYS A 88 7.07 16.08 -5.29
CA LYS A 88 7.89 17.15 -4.71
C LYS A 88 9.35 17.10 -5.15
N THR A 89 9.82 15.96 -5.66
CA THR A 89 11.19 15.83 -6.14
C THR A 89 11.37 16.45 -7.53
N PRO A 90 12.56 17.01 -7.81
CA PRO A 90 12.82 17.73 -9.04
C PRO A 90 12.66 16.84 -10.28
N GLN A 91 12.32 17.47 -11.40
CA GLN A 91 11.99 16.87 -12.70
C GLN A 91 13.07 15.91 -13.25
N ALA A 92 14.30 15.99 -12.75
CA ALA A 92 15.39 15.07 -13.07
C ALA A 92 15.11 13.63 -12.61
N ILE A 93 14.51 13.45 -11.44
CA ILE A 93 14.18 12.13 -10.89
C ILE A 93 12.96 11.56 -11.60
N SER A 94 11.96 12.38 -11.93
CA SER A 94 10.78 11.92 -12.67
C SER A 94 11.11 11.41 -14.07
N SER A 95 12.17 11.93 -14.70
CA SER A 95 12.68 11.44 -15.99
C SER A 95 13.15 9.97 -15.96
N ILE A 96 13.63 9.47 -14.81
CA ILE A 96 14.09 8.07 -14.66
C ILE A 96 12.89 7.10 -14.61
N PHE A 97 11.77 7.56 -14.05
CA PHE A 97 10.53 6.80 -13.92
C PHE A 97 9.62 6.87 -15.16
N THR A 98 9.90 7.79 -16.07
CA THR A 98 9.14 7.97 -17.30
C THR A 98 9.80 7.17 -18.43
N THR A 99 9.25 6.01 -18.79
CA THR A 99 9.78 5.21 -19.88
C THR A 99 9.46 5.88 -21.23
N LEU A 100 10.47 6.01 -22.12
CA LEU A 100 10.32 6.63 -23.45
C LEU A 100 9.17 6.01 -24.28
N SER A 101 8.90 4.71 -24.12
CA SER A 101 7.80 4.00 -24.82
C SER A 101 6.38 4.35 -24.33
N GLN A 102 6.25 5.03 -23.18
CA GLN A 102 4.96 5.50 -22.65
C GLN A 102 4.66 6.95 -23.06
N ARG A 103 5.69 7.75 -23.38
CA ARG A 103 5.53 9.10 -23.96
C ARG A 103 4.95 9.07 -25.37
N SER A 104 5.14 7.99 -26.13
CA SER A 104 4.62 7.86 -27.50
C SER A 104 3.14 7.47 -27.56
N LYS A 105 2.54 7.03 -26.44
CA LYS A 105 1.14 6.58 -26.42
C LYS A 105 0.12 7.72 -26.29
N THR A 106 0.55 8.94 -26.00
CA THR A 106 -0.37 10.07 -25.75
C THR A 106 0.31 11.40 -26.04
N ALA A 107 -0.31 12.24 -26.88
CA ALA A 107 0.17 13.60 -27.20
C ALA A 107 -0.28 14.66 -26.16
N ASN A 108 -1.10 14.28 -25.19
CA ASN A 108 -1.77 15.18 -24.26
C ASN A 108 -0.85 15.53 -23.05
N LYS A 109 -0.53 16.82 -22.89
CA LYS A 109 0.43 17.36 -21.92
C LYS A 109 0.04 17.13 -20.44
N PHE A 110 -1.22 16.80 -20.18
CA PHE A 110 -1.75 16.64 -18.83
C PHE A 110 -1.77 15.20 -18.31
N ILE A 111 -1.37 14.21 -19.13
CA ILE A 111 -1.42 12.79 -18.77
C ILE A 111 0.00 12.27 -18.52
N TYR A 112 0.31 12.02 -17.25
CA TYR A 112 1.59 11.47 -16.83
C TYR A 112 1.47 9.96 -16.58
N TYR A 113 1.97 9.15 -17.51
CA TYR A 113 2.09 7.71 -17.32
C TYR A 113 3.38 7.39 -16.56
N PHE A 114 3.26 7.12 -15.26
CA PHE A 114 4.34 6.51 -14.49
C PHE A 114 4.34 4.99 -14.75
N SER A 115 5.52 4.41 -15.00
CA SER A 115 5.64 2.96 -15.09
C SER A 115 5.39 2.36 -13.70
N THR A 116 4.27 1.67 -13.56
CA THR A 116 3.83 1.07 -12.29
C THR A 116 4.87 0.11 -11.71
N THR A 117 5.55 -0.65 -12.59
CA THR A 117 6.61 -1.60 -12.24
C THR A 117 7.83 -0.92 -11.62
N LYS A 118 8.29 0.20 -12.18
CA LYS A 118 9.46 0.92 -11.66
C LYS A 118 9.17 1.57 -10.29
N VAL A 119 7.96 2.09 -10.12
CA VAL A 119 7.53 2.69 -8.84
C VAL A 119 7.39 1.61 -7.77
N GLU A 120 6.90 0.42 -8.12
CA GLU A 120 6.81 -0.73 -7.21
C GLU A 120 8.20 -1.20 -6.75
N VAL A 121 9.16 -1.31 -7.68
CA VAL A 121 10.56 -1.66 -7.34
C VAL A 121 11.19 -0.60 -6.43
N LEU A 122 11.01 0.69 -6.72
CA LEU A 122 11.53 1.78 -5.88
C LEU A 122 10.94 1.71 -4.46
N VAL A 123 9.63 1.55 -4.37
CA VAL A 123 8.90 1.43 -3.10
C VAL A 123 9.43 0.26 -2.29
N SER A 124 9.58 -0.91 -2.92
CA SER A 124 10.15 -2.09 -2.28
C SER A 124 11.59 -1.84 -1.80
N TYR A 125 12.41 -1.16 -2.61
CA TYR A 125 13.78 -0.80 -2.24
C TYR A 125 13.84 0.15 -1.05
N ILE A 126 13.07 1.25 -1.06
CA ILE A 126 13.02 2.23 0.04
C ILE A 126 12.56 1.56 1.34
N THR A 127 11.50 0.74 1.27
CA THR A 127 11.01 -0.01 2.43
C THR A 127 12.07 -0.97 2.97
N GLY A 128 12.80 -1.68 2.09
CA GLY A 128 13.91 -2.55 2.47
C GLY A 128 15.04 -1.81 3.19
N VAL A 129 15.40 -0.62 2.71
CA VAL A 129 16.42 0.24 3.35
C VAL A 129 15.95 0.69 4.74
N ILE A 130 14.70 1.16 4.87
CA ILE A 130 14.13 1.57 6.18
C ILE A 130 14.14 0.40 7.16
N MET A 131 13.73 -0.80 6.72
CA MET A 131 13.74 -2.02 7.54
C MET A 131 15.13 -2.41 8.00
N PHE A 132 16.13 -2.32 7.11
CA PHE A 132 17.51 -2.59 7.47
C PHE A 132 18.02 -1.64 8.56
N PHE A 133 17.80 -0.34 8.41
CA PHE A 133 18.18 0.63 9.43
C PHE A 133 17.46 0.37 10.75
N LEU A 134 16.16 0.07 10.73
CA LEU A 134 15.42 -0.24 11.96
C LEU A 134 15.89 -1.50 12.67
N LEU A 135 16.45 -2.47 11.95
CA LEU A 135 16.99 -3.69 12.53
C LEU A 135 18.37 -3.47 13.15
N VAL A 136 19.23 -2.69 12.47
CA VAL A 136 20.64 -2.51 12.85
C VAL A 136 20.84 -1.37 13.85
N PHE A 137 20.08 -0.29 13.72
CA PHE A 137 20.20 0.91 14.56
C PHE A 137 20.04 0.63 16.07
N PRO A 138 19.05 -0.16 16.53
CA PRO A 138 18.89 -0.48 17.95
C PRO A 138 20.10 -1.23 18.50
N ILE A 139 20.71 -2.12 17.71
CA ILE A 139 21.91 -2.89 18.09
C ILE A 139 23.10 -1.95 18.27
N ILE A 140 23.29 -1.00 17.33
CA ILE A 140 24.36 0.01 17.42
C ILE A 140 24.15 0.90 18.64
N LEU A 141 22.91 1.34 18.89
CA LEU A 141 22.58 2.21 20.00
C LEU A 141 22.83 1.51 21.35
N LEU A 142 22.41 0.26 21.51
CA LEU A 142 22.72 -0.56 22.68
C LEU A 142 24.24 -0.74 22.85
N CYS A 143 24.99 -0.96 21.77
CA CYS A 143 26.45 -1.04 21.83
C CYS A 143 27.12 0.26 22.27
N ARG A 144 26.60 1.41 21.83
CA ARG A 144 27.09 2.75 22.22
C ARG A 144 26.76 3.05 23.67
N LEU A 145 25.51 2.83 24.10
CA LEU A 145 25.07 3.02 25.48
C LEU A 145 25.92 2.20 26.46
N ARG A 146 26.26 0.96 26.10
CA ARG A 146 27.20 0.13 26.86
C ARG A 146 28.57 0.79 27.04
N GLN A 147 29.12 1.41 25.99
CA GLN A 147 30.41 2.07 26.07
C GLN A 147 30.37 3.30 26.99
N THR A 148 29.28 4.06 26.96
CA THR A 148 29.09 5.26 27.79
C THR A 148 28.77 4.92 29.25
N GLN A 149 27.99 3.86 29.51
CA GLN A 149 27.64 3.40 30.86
C GLN A 149 28.83 2.82 31.63
N ARG A 150 29.86 2.34 30.92
CA ARG A 150 31.13 1.92 31.53
C ARG A 150 31.84 3.07 32.29
N LEU A 151 31.42 4.32 32.07
CA LEU A 151 31.98 5.55 32.66
C LEU A 151 31.00 6.28 33.59
N ALA A 152 29.73 5.86 33.68
CA ALA A 152 28.66 6.60 34.36
C ALA A 152 27.89 5.72 35.36
N ASP A 153 27.74 6.23 36.58
CA ASP A 153 27.16 5.58 37.78
C ASP A 153 25.60 5.53 37.77
N GLY A 154 24.99 5.44 36.58
CA GLY A 154 23.53 5.39 36.39
C GLY A 154 23.02 3.95 36.27
N ASN A 155 21.73 3.70 36.55
CA ASN A 155 21.10 2.38 36.45
C ASN A 155 21.10 1.86 35.00
N PRO A 156 22.01 0.96 34.61
CA PRO A 156 22.25 0.73 33.20
C PRO A 156 21.15 -0.09 32.52
N MET A 157 20.43 -0.87 33.33
CA MET A 157 19.34 -1.76 32.90
C MET A 157 18.09 -0.98 32.48
N LEU A 158 17.75 0.12 33.15
CA LEU A 158 16.55 0.90 32.83
C LEU A 158 16.71 1.65 31.51
N ASP A 159 17.89 2.21 31.24
CA ASP A 159 18.18 2.89 29.97
C ASP A 159 18.18 1.90 28.79
N ALA A 160 18.79 0.73 28.95
CA ALA A 160 18.80 -0.31 27.93
C ALA A 160 17.37 -0.85 27.65
N LEU A 161 16.57 -1.06 28.70
CA LEU A 161 15.19 -1.50 28.58
C LEU A 161 14.30 -0.44 27.92
N GLY A 162 14.48 0.84 28.24
CA GLY A 162 13.74 1.94 27.62
C GLY A 162 14.00 2.03 26.11
N VAL A 163 15.27 1.89 25.72
CA VAL A 163 15.67 1.85 24.31
C VAL A 163 15.09 0.62 23.61
N PHE A 164 15.15 -0.56 24.24
CA PHE A 164 14.53 -1.78 23.72
C PHE A 164 13.03 -1.60 23.42
N VAL A 165 12.26 -1.10 24.40
CA VAL A 165 10.81 -0.91 24.26
C VAL A 165 10.48 0.11 23.17
N PHE A 166 11.19 1.25 23.16
CA PHE A 166 10.97 2.31 22.19
C PHE A 166 11.19 1.83 20.75
N PHE A 167 12.32 1.17 20.47
CA PHE A 167 12.62 0.68 19.13
C PHE A 167 11.72 -0.49 18.71
N THR A 168 11.26 -1.33 19.65
CA THR A 168 10.32 -2.42 19.35
C THR A 168 8.95 -1.88 18.93
N LEU A 169 8.43 -0.85 19.62
CA LEU A 169 7.18 -0.20 19.23
C LEU A 169 7.29 0.49 17.87
N LEU A 170 8.42 1.16 17.62
CA LEU A 170 8.70 1.83 16.35
C LEU A 170 8.76 0.80 15.20
N PHE A 171 9.41 -0.35 15.42
CA PHE A 171 9.47 -1.45 14.45
C PHE A 171 8.11 -2.03 14.11
N ILE A 172 7.27 -2.32 15.11
CA ILE A 172 5.92 -2.83 14.88
C ILE A 172 5.08 -1.81 14.09
N THR A 173 5.15 -0.53 14.47
CA THR A 173 4.39 0.54 13.83
C THR A 173 4.76 0.68 12.36
N ILE A 174 6.07 0.72 12.06
CA ILE A 174 6.56 0.85 10.69
C ILE A 174 6.26 -0.43 9.89
N LEU A 175 6.46 -1.63 10.44
CA LEU A 175 6.13 -2.87 9.75
C LEU A 175 4.64 -2.96 9.38
N THR A 176 3.76 -2.62 10.32
CA THR A 176 2.31 -2.65 10.09
C THR A 176 1.90 -1.61 9.04
N CYS A 177 2.48 -0.41 9.10
CA CYS A 177 2.17 0.67 8.17
C CYS A 177 2.74 0.45 6.77
N LEU A 178 3.97 -0.08 6.66
CA LEU A 178 4.69 -0.17 5.39
C LEU A 178 4.46 -1.48 4.64
N MET A 179 4.32 -2.61 5.33
CA MET A 179 4.38 -3.92 4.68
C MET A 179 3.03 -4.63 4.57
N ASN A 180 1.95 -4.11 5.18
CA ASN A 180 0.61 -4.74 5.24
C ASN A 180 0.68 -6.26 5.41
N ILE A 181 1.56 -6.71 6.29
CA ILE A 181 1.86 -8.13 6.48
C ILE A 181 0.71 -8.79 7.24
N ASN A 182 0.43 -10.06 6.91
CA ASN A 182 -0.55 -10.86 7.63
C ASN A 182 -0.22 -10.92 9.12
N ARG A 183 -1.25 -10.88 9.98
CA ARG A 183 -1.07 -10.82 11.45
C ARG A 183 -0.10 -11.90 11.98
N HIS A 184 -0.15 -13.10 11.41
CA HIS A 184 0.69 -14.23 11.82
C HIS A 184 2.17 -14.06 11.45
N GLU A 185 2.46 -13.49 10.28
CA GLU A 185 3.82 -13.18 9.83
C GLU A 185 4.42 -12.03 10.64
N LEU A 186 3.60 -11.05 11.05
CA LEU A 186 4.01 -9.97 11.93
C LEU A 186 4.46 -10.49 13.30
N PHE A 187 3.68 -11.40 13.91
CA PHE A 187 4.04 -11.99 15.20
C PHE A 187 5.35 -12.78 15.13
N ALA A 188 5.60 -13.51 14.03
CA ALA A 188 6.85 -14.22 13.83
C ALA A 188 8.05 -13.25 13.72
N ALA A 189 7.93 -12.20 12.91
CA ALA A 189 8.98 -11.19 12.76
C ALA A 189 9.29 -10.47 14.09
N LEU A 190 8.25 -10.14 14.86
CA LEU A 190 8.40 -9.51 16.16
C LEU A 190 9.11 -10.43 17.17
N ALA A 191 8.75 -11.71 17.22
CA ALA A 191 9.38 -12.67 18.11
C ALA A 191 10.88 -12.81 17.83
N VAL A 192 11.26 -12.90 16.55
CA VAL A 192 12.68 -12.94 16.13
C VAL A 192 13.41 -11.67 16.56
N TYR A 193 12.83 -10.50 16.30
CA TYR A 193 13.42 -9.21 16.67
C TYR A 193 13.60 -9.07 18.19
N CYS A 194 12.58 -9.42 18.98
CA CYS A 194 12.64 -9.43 20.44
C CYS A 194 13.71 -10.40 20.95
N ALA A 195 13.83 -11.59 20.37
CA ALA A 195 14.85 -12.57 20.75
C ALA A 195 16.28 -12.05 20.49
N VAL A 196 16.51 -11.43 19.33
CA VAL A 196 17.82 -10.83 19.01
C VAL A 196 18.16 -9.72 20.01
N LEU A 197 17.26 -8.78 20.28
CA LEU A 197 17.56 -7.72 21.25
C LEU A 197 17.69 -8.25 22.69
N ALA A 198 16.84 -9.19 23.11
CA ALA A 198 16.91 -9.79 24.43
C ALA A 198 18.20 -10.59 24.65
N THR A 199 18.72 -11.29 23.62
CA THR A 199 20.04 -11.96 23.71
C THR A 199 21.18 -10.95 23.82
N PHE A 200 21.09 -9.81 23.13
CA PHE A 200 22.06 -8.72 23.29
C PHE A 200 22.03 -8.11 24.70
N VAL A 201 20.85 -7.92 25.31
CA VAL A 201 20.70 -7.43 26.69
C VAL A 201 21.04 -8.51 27.73
N GLY A 202 20.76 -9.78 27.46
CA GLY A 202 21.06 -10.89 28.37
C GLY A 202 22.56 -11.19 28.42
N SER A 203 23.25 -11.12 27.28
CA SER A 203 24.70 -11.28 27.20
C SER A 203 25.47 -10.24 28.01
N THR A 204 24.87 -9.07 28.30
CA THR A 204 25.53 -8.03 29.10
C THR A 204 25.44 -8.27 30.61
N ASN A 205 24.60 -9.20 31.07
CA ASN A 205 24.44 -9.50 32.50
C ASN A 205 25.36 -10.63 32.99
N ASN A 206 25.97 -11.40 32.08
CA ASN A 206 26.78 -12.60 32.38
C ASN A 206 28.30 -12.38 32.19
N VAL A 207 28.77 -11.13 32.19
CA VAL A 207 30.20 -10.77 32.18
C VAL A 207 30.51 -9.86 33.35
#